data_AF-A0AAV0X407-F1
#
_entry.id   AF-A0AAV0X407-F1
#
_cell.length_a   1.000
_cell.length_b   1.000
_cell.length_c   1.000
_cell.angle_alpha   90.00
_cell.angle_beta   90.00
_cell.angle_gamma   90.00
#
_symmetry.space_group_name_H-M   'P 1'
#
loop_
_entity.id
_entity.type
_entity.pdbx_description
1 polymer ?
#
loop_
_entity_poly.entity_id
_entity_poly.type
_entity_poly.pdbx_seq_one_letter_code
_entity_poly.pdbx_strand_id
1 'polypeptide(L)'
;MYFESIEKIADFYKIDNLQAEAESWYSFWQNKDCQDIDFIDLLNCNCTFFPNIAVALEIFLSLPATSCTAERSFSTLRRVETWLRSTMGDDRLNGICMLSVHREKVNSNKEKFIENALTTFGRECPRRLEFIFNEKERCIIIYYK
;
A
#
# COMPACT_ATOMS: atom_id res chain seq x y z
N MET A 1 -19.79 25.19 16.01
CA MET A 1 -18.57 24.52 16.48
C MET A 1 -17.95 23.62 15.41
N TYR A 2 -18.73 22.82 14.66
CA TYR A 2 -18.18 21.97 13.58
C TYR A 2 -17.85 22.73 12.27
N PHE A 3 -18.60 23.79 11.95
CA PHE A 3 -18.37 24.58 10.73
C PHE A 3 -16.98 25.22 10.65
N GLU A 4 -16.48 25.76 11.76
CA GLU A 4 -15.14 26.37 11.81
C GLU A 4 -14.01 25.34 11.58
N SER A 5 -14.24 24.08 11.98
CA SER A 5 -13.30 22.98 11.69
C SER A 5 -13.36 22.54 10.22
N ILE A 6 -14.55 22.55 9.62
CA ILE A 6 -14.74 22.21 8.20
C ILE A 6 -14.09 23.26 7.31
N GLU A 7 -14.24 24.55 7.61
CA GLU A 7 -13.57 25.63 6.89
C GLU A 7 -12.04 25.49 6.96
N LYS A 8 -11.48 25.22 8.14
CA LYS A 8 -10.03 24.98 8.30
C LYS A 8 -9.52 23.80 7.47
N ILE A 9 -10.31 22.72 7.39
CA ILE A 9 -9.96 21.53 6.60
C ILE A 9 -10.09 21.82 5.10
N ALA A 10 -11.16 22.51 4.70
CA ALA A 10 -11.39 22.93 3.32
C ALA A 10 -10.25 23.83 2.81
N ASP A 11 -9.82 24.79 3.63
CA ASP A 11 -8.70 25.69 3.32
C ASP A 11 -7.36 24.95 3.27
N PHE A 12 -7.13 24.02 4.21
CA PHE A 12 -5.87 23.26 4.28
C PHE A 12 -5.68 22.32 3.09
N TYR A 13 -6.73 21.59 2.72
CA TYR A 13 -6.71 20.64 1.60
C TYR A 13 -7.16 21.24 0.27
N LYS A 14 -7.56 22.52 0.25
CA LYS A 14 -8.08 23.25 -0.92
C LYS A 14 -9.26 22.55 -1.58
N ILE A 15 -10.23 22.14 -0.77
CA ILE A 15 -11.43 21.45 -1.24
C ILE A 15 -12.56 22.49 -1.35
N ASP A 16 -12.91 22.83 -2.59
CA ASP A 16 -13.98 23.79 -2.87
C ASP A 16 -15.36 23.22 -2.52
N ASN A 17 -16.28 24.06 -2.03
CA ASN A 17 -17.67 23.69 -1.71
C ASN A 17 -17.87 22.56 -0.68
N LEU A 18 -16.85 22.17 0.09
CA LEU A 18 -16.93 21.09 1.08
C LEU A 18 -18.07 21.31 2.10
N GLN A 19 -18.29 22.56 2.51
CA GLN A 19 -19.32 22.88 3.51
C GLN A 19 -20.75 22.61 3.01
N ALA A 20 -21.11 23.13 1.82
CA ALA A 20 -22.44 22.95 1.25
C ALA A 20 -22.72 21.47 0.94
N GLU A 21 -21.68 20.75 0.51
CA GLU A 21 -21.75 19.32 0.28
C GLU A 21 -21.94 18.55 1.59
N ALA A 22 -21.19 18.89 2.64
CA ALA A 22 -21.29 18.28 3.96
C ALA A 22 -22.68 18.45 4.59
N GLU A 23 -23.29 19.62 4.42
CA GLU A 23 -24.68 19.87 4.86
C GLU A 23 -25.66 18.99 4.10
N SER A 24 -25.53 18.92 2.77
CA SER A 24 -26.37 18.08 1.92
C SER A 24 -26.25 16.59 2.25
N TRP A 25 -25.02 16.14 2.53
CA TRP A 25 -24.72 14.77 2.94
C TRP A 25 -25.28 14.45 4.33
N TYR A 26 -25.15 15.37 5.28
CA TYR A 26 -25.76 15.20 6.60
C TYR A 26 -27.28 15.04 6.51
N SER A 27 -27.95 15.87 5.71
CA SER A 27 -29.39 15.76 5.46
C SER A 27 -29.77 14.46 4.72
N PHE A 28 -28.92 13.97 3.81
CA PHE A 28 -29.12 12.69 3.12
C PHE A 28 -29.08 11.50 4.09
N TRP A 29 -28.15 11.51 5.04
CA TRP A 29 -27.97 10.41 5.99
C TRP A 29 -28.95 10.42 7.16
N GLN A 30 -29.59 11.55 7.48
CA GLN A 30 -30.64 11.61 8.50
C GLN A 30 -31.84 10.69 8.20
N ASN A 31 -32.10 10.43 6.91
CA ASN A 31 -33.29 9.72 6.45
C ASN A 31 -33.01 8.25 6.05
N LYS A 32 -31.78 7.75 6.23
CA LYS A 32 -31.37 6.42 5.77
C LYS A 32 -31.18 5.46 6.95
N ASP A 33 -31.76 4.26 6.86
CA ASP A 33 -31.47 3.18 7.80
C ASP A 33 -30.02 2.71 7.61
N CYS A 34 -29.18 2.93 8.62
CA CYS A 34 -27.75 2.66 8.58
C CYS A 34 -27.39 1.25 9.08
N GLN A 35 -28.21 0.24 8.75
CA GLN A 35 -27.87 -1.15 9.06
C GLN A 35 -26.95 -1.71 7.95
N ASP A 36 -25.77 -2.17 8.36
CA ASP A 36 -24.81 -2.94 7.56
C ASP A 36 -24.35 -2.30 6.24
N ILE A 37 -23.88 -1.05 6.28
CA ILE A 37 -23.22 -0.42 5.13
C ILE A 37 -21.71 -0.62 5.27
N ASP A 38 -21.10 -1.36 4.33
CA ASP A 38 -19.66 -1.46 4.26
C ASP A 38 -19.04 -0.10 3.88
N PHE A 39 -17.90 0.21 4.47
CA PHE A 39 -17.24 1.50 4.27
C PHE A 39 -16.79 1.69 2.81
N ILE A 40 -16.47 0.59 2.12
CA ILE A 40 -16.13 0.60 0.69
C ILE A 40 -17.35 0.98 -0.15
N ASP A 41 -18.53 0.47 0.20
CA ASP A 41 -19.77 0.81 -0.49
C ASP A 41 -20.15 2.27 -0.25
N LEU A 42 -19.87 2.81 0.95
CA LEU A 42 -20.04 4.21 1.28
C LEU A 42 -19.12 5.13 0.45
N LEU A 43 -17.86 4.74 0.24
CA LEU A 43 -16.93 5.46 -0.61
C LEU A 43 -17.43 5.48 -2.07
N ASN A 44 -17.76 4.31 -2.62
CA ASN A 44 -18.20 4.16 -4.01
C ASN A 44 -19.52 4.92 -4.30
N CYS A 45 -20.46 4.91 -3.35
CA CYS A 45 -21.71 5.66 -3.49
C CYS A 45 -21.47 7.17 -3.45
N ASN A 46 -20.59 7.66 -2.57
CA ASN A 46 -20.36 9.09 -2.42
C ASN A 46 -19.53 9.69 -3.57
N CYS A 47 -18.66 8.93 -4.24
CA CYS A 47 -17.89 9.42 -5.38
C CYS A 47 -18.76 10.00 -6.52
N THR A 48 -20.01 9.55 -6.66
CA THR A 48 -20.90 9.97 -7.75
C THR A 48 -21.80 11.15 -7.38
N PHE A 49 -22.24 11.24 -6.13
CA PHE A 49 -23.17 12.29 -5.67
C PHE A 49 -22.49 13.40 -4.88
N PHE A 50 -21.39 13.09 -4.19
CA PHE A 50 -20.68 13.95 -3.27
C PHE A 50 -19.15 13.78 -3.46
N PRO A 51 -18.58 14.34 -4.55
CA PRO A 51 -17.18 14.14 -4.91
C PRO A 51 -16.20 14.75 -3.90
N ASN A 52 -16.51 15.90 -3.30
CA ASN A 52 -15.60 16.55 -2.35
C ASN A 52 -15.61 15.82 -1.00
N ILE A 53 -16.74 15.26 -0.60
CA ILE A 53 -16.82 14.40 0.58
C ILE A 53 -16.09 13.09 0.34
N ALA A 54 -16.18 12.52 -0.86
CA ALA A 54 -15.42 11.32 -1.20
C ALA A 54 -13.90 11.57 -1.06
N VAL A 55 -13.39 12.69 -1.57
CA VAL A 55 -11.99 13.09 -1.39
C VAL A 55 -11.65 13.31 0.09
N ALA A 56 -12.52 13.96 0.86
CA ALA A 56 -12.30 14.15 2.29
C ALA A 56 -12.25 12.81 3.05
N LEU A 57 -13.09 11.83 2.67
CA LEU A 57 -13.10 10.47 3.23
C LEU A 57 -11.85 9.69 2.82
N GLU A 58 -11.36 9.83 1.59
CA GLU A 58 -10.10 9.24 1.15
C GLU A 58 -8.91 9.79 1.93
N ILE A 59 -8.86 11.11 2.14
CA ILE A 59 -7.84 11.75 2.97
C ILE A 59 -7.92 11.23 4.40
N PHE A 60 -9.13 11.15 4.97
CA PHE A 60 -9.34 10.59 6.31
C PHE A 60 -8.86 9.14 6.42
N LEU A 61 -9.10 8.31 5.39
CA LEU A 61 -8.61 6.93 5.35
C LEU A 61 -7.08 6.82 5.20
N SER A 62 -6.47 7.76 4.49
CA SER A 62 -5.02 7.81 4.34
C SER A 62 -4.32 8.15 5.65
N LEU A 63 -5.01 8.87 6.55
CA LEU A 63 -4.52 9.14 7.89
C LEU A 63 -4.67 7.85 8.72
N PRO A 64 -3.56 7.31 9.25
CA PRO A 64 -3.64 6.13 10.09
C PRO A 64 -4.44 6.49 11.35
N ALA A 65 -5.69 6.03 11.42
CA ALA A 65 -6.57 6.23 12.58
C ALA A 65 -5.98 5.61 13.87
N THR A 66 -5.04 4.67 13.72
CA THR A 66 -4.34 4.01 14.82
C THR A 66 -2.86 3.84 14.51
N SER A 67 -2.00 3.89 15.54
CA SER A 67 -0.58 3.55 15.44
C SER A 67 -0.31 2.07 15.16
N CYS A 68 -1.34 1.22 15.23
CA CYS A 68 -1.23 -0.24 15.16
C CYS A 68 -0.58 -0.75 13.86
N THR A 69 -0.85 -0.11 12.71
CA THR A 69 -0.22 -0.49 11.43
C THR A 69 1.28 -0.17 11.43
N ALA A 70 1.66 1.01 11.93
CA ALA A 70 3.06 1.39 12.08
C ALA A 70 3.77 0.47 13.10
N GLU A 71 3.15 0.19 14.25
CA GLU A 71 3.68 -0.73 15.27
C GLU A 71 3.85 -2.16 14.73
N ARG A 72 2.90 -2.65 13.92
CA ARG A 72 3.02 -3.94 13.25
C ARG A 72 4.22 -3.96 12.30
N SER A 73 4.40 -2.91 11.49
CA SER A 73 5.55 -2.76 10.60
C SER A 73 6.89 -2.69 11.35
N PHE A 74 6.96 -1.94 12.45
CA PHE A 74 8.15 -1.87 13.30
C PHE A 74 8.43 -3.20 14.02
N SER A 75 7.40 -3.90 14.47
CA SER A 75 7.53 -5.24 15.05
C SER A 75 8.05 -6.25 14.02
N THR A 76 7.57 -6.19 12.78
CA THR A 76 8.12 -7.01 11.69
C THR A 76 9.56 -6.64 11.37
N LEU A 77 9.89 -5.34 11.32
CA LEU A 77 11.25 -4.88 11.09
C LEU A 77 12.19 -5.41 12.18
N ARG A 78 11.80 -5.30 13.45
CA ARG A 78 12.57 -5.80 14.59
C ARG A 78 12.77 -7.33 14.57
N ARG A 79 11.87 -8.08 13.93
CA ARG A 79 12.05 -9.54 13.71
C ARG A 79 12.98 -9.84 12.54
N VAL A 80 12.97 -9.00 11.51
CA VAL A 80 13.85 -9.13 10.33
C VAL A 80 15.28 -8.72 10.70
N GLU A 81 15.42 -7.64 11.47
CA GLU A 81 16.66 -7.12 12.04
C GLU A 81 17.13 -8.04 13.17
N THR A 82 17.87 -9.08 12.79
CA THR A 82 18.58 -9.95 13.73
C THR A 82 20.01 -9.44 13.90
N TRP A 83 20.68 -9.76 15.00
CA TRP A 83 22.05 -9.30 15.27
C TRP A 83 23.06 -9.64 14.16
N LEU A 84 22.86 -10.75 13.42
CA LEU A 84 23.69 -11.10 12.25
C LEU A 84 23.34 -10.31 10.98
N ARG A 85 22.20 -9.63 10.96
CA ARG A 85 21.67 -8.83 9.85
C ARG A 85 21.74 -7.32 10.12
N SER A 86 22.04 -6.88 11.34
CA SER A 86 22.20 -5.46 11.68
C SER A 86 23.42 -4.81 11.02
N THR A 87 24.35 -5.59 10.48
CA THR A 87 25.50 -5.11 9.69
C THR A 87 25.20 -5.04 8.18
N MET A 88 23.99 -5.40 7.73
CA MET A 88 23.61 -5.25 6.33
C MET A 88 23.31 -3.80 5.99
N GLY A 89 23.61 -3.39 4.75
CA GLY A 89 23.21 -2.08 4.25
C GLY A 89 21.69 -1.89 4.22
N ASP A 90 21.26 -0.66 4.46
CA ASP A 90 19.85 -0.27 4.61
C ASP A 90 18.99 -0.67 3.40
N ASP A 91 19.51 -0.57 2.18
CA ASP A 91 18.80 -0.96 0.96
C ASP A 91 18.36 -2.43 0.98
N ARG A 92 19.26 -3.31 1.44
CA ARG A 92 18.99 -4.75 1.51
C ARG A 92 18.04 -5.08 2.66
N LEU A 93 18.15 -4.38 3.78
CA LEU A 93 17.23 -4.52 4.91
C LEU A 93 15.80 -4.10 4.51
N ASN A 94 15.68 -2.95 3.83
CA ASN A 94 14.40 -2.43 3.36
C ASN A 94 13.73 -3.39 2.37
N GLY A 95 14.50 -3.96 1.43
CA GLY A 95 14.00 -4.99 0.51
C GLY A 95 13.43 -6.22 1.23
N ILE A 96 14.12 -6.73 2.26
CA ILE A 96 13.62 -7.88 3.04
C ILE A 96 12.39 -7.50 3.87
N CYS A 97 12.38 -6.29 4.45
CA CYS A 97 11.23 -5.77 5.18
C CYS A 97 9.99 -5.74 4.28
N MET A 98 10.10 -5.16 3.08
CA MET A 98 9.02 -5.12 2.09
C MET A 98 8.50 -6.51 1.71
N LEU A 99 9.40 -7.48 1.50
CA LEU A 99 9.01 -8.87 1.23
C LEU A 99 8.28 -9.52 2.43
N SER A 100 8.69 -9.19 3.66
CA SER A 100 8.08 -9.74 4.87
C SER A 100 6.68 -9.16 5.14
N VAL A 101 6.49 -7.85 4.93
CA VAL A 101 5.21 -7.16 5.11
C VAL A 101 4.21 -7.63 4.04
N HIS A 102 4.67 -7.79 2.79
CA HIS A 102 3.83 -8.19 1.67
C HIS A 102 3.91 -9.68 1.32
N ARG A 103 4.25 -10.52 2.31
CA ARG A 103 4.46 -11.97 2.12
C ARG A 103 3.30 -12.67 1.40
N GLU A 104 2.05 -12.25 1.64
CA GLU A 104 0.87 -12.87 1.05
C GLU A 104 0.79 -12.61 -0.46
N LYS A 105 1.06 -11.37 -0.88
CA LYS A 105 1.13 -10.98 -2.30
C LYS A 105 2.32 -11.63 -3.01
N VAL A 106 3.44 -11.78 -2.32
CA VAL A 106 4.63 -12.47 -2.86
C VAL A 106 4.35 -13.96 -3.03
N ASN A 107 3.67 -14.59 -2.06
CA ASN A 107 3.37 -16.01 -2.11
C ASN A 107 2.31 -16.36 -3.16
N SER A 108 1.31 -15.50 -3.37
CA SER A 108 0.30 -15.73 -4.41
C SER A 108 0.88 -15.69 -5.83
N ASN A 109 1.90 -14.85 -6.07
CA ASN A 109 2.55 -14.68 -7.38
C ASN A 109 4.03 -15.10 -7.38
N LYS A 110 4.36 -16.16 -6.62
CA LYS A 110 5.75 -16.53 -6.32
C LYS A 110 6.59 -16.79 -7.58
N GLU A 111 6.05 -17.53 -8.54
CA GLU A 111 6.77 -17.90 -9.77
C GLU A 111 7.15 -16.66 -10.60
N LYS A 112 6.17 -15.79 -10.84
CA LYS A 112 6.37 -14.52 -11.56
C LYS A 112 7.34 -13.59 -10.84
N PHE A 113 7.28 -13.56 -9.50
CA PHE A 113 8.23 -12.77 -8.71
C PHE A 113 9.67 -13.28 -8.87
N ILE A 114 9.87 -14.61 -8.84
CA ILE A 114 11.20 -15.22 -9.03
C ILE A 114 11.73 -14.94 -10.44
N GLU A 115 10.90 -15.12 -11.47
CA GLU A 115 11.30 -14.85 -12.86
C GLU A 115 11.70 -13.38 -13.07
N ASN A 116 10.92 -12.45 -12.52
CA ASN A 116 11.22 -11.02 -12.57
C ASN A 116 12.52 -10.70 -11.82
N ALA A 117 12.72 -11.29 -10.63
CA ALA A 117 13.94 -11.09 -9.85
C ALA A 117 15.17 -11.60 -10.60
N LEU A 118 15.09 -12.79 -11.23
CA LEU A 118 16.15 -13.35 -12.05
C LEU A 118 16.44 -12.48 -13.28
N THR A 119 15.40 -12.03 -13.97
CA THR A 119 15.54 -11.18 -15.17
C THR A 119 16.16 -9.83 -14.83
N THR A 120 15.71 -9.19 -13.74
CA THR A 120 16.25 -7.91 -13.27
C THR A 120 17.70 -8.07 -12.84
N PHE A 121 18.00 -9.10 -12.04
CA PHE A 121 19.36 -9.41 -11.64
C PHE A 121 20.27 -9.68 -12.86
N GLY A 122 19.78 -10.43 -13.85
CA GLY A 122 20.51 -10.73 -15.09
C GLY A 122 20.77 -9.51 -15.96
N ARG A 123 19.91 -8.48 -15.92
CA ARG A 123 20.09 -7.22 -16.66
C ARG A 123 21.02 -6.25 -15.95
N GLU A 124 20.85 -6.10 -14.64
CA GLU A 124 21.54 -5.07 -13.85
C GLU A 124 22.93 -5.50 -13.37
N CYS A 125 23.16 -6.81 -13.25
CA CYS A 125 24.49 -7.35 -12.97
C CYS A 125 25.05 -8.00 -14.25
N PRO A 126 25.75 -7.25 -15.13
CA PRO A 126 26.42 -7.84 -16.28
C PRO A 126 27.58 -8.70 -15.78
N ARG A 127 27.28 -9.98 -15.50
CA ARG A 127 28.31 -10.98 -15.21
C ARG A 127 28.98 -11.38 -16.52
N ARG A 128 30.22 -11.86 -16.47
CA ARG A 128 30.87 -12.66 -17.54
C ARG A 128 30.21 -14.03 -17.75
N LEU A 129 28.98 -14.23 -17.27
CA LEU A 129 28.30 -15.51 -17.18
C LEU A 129 26.84 -15.38 -17.66
N GLU A 130 26.45 -16.18 -18.64
CA GLU A 130 25.06 -16.30 -19.11
C GLU A 130 24.40 -17.51 -18.42
N PHE A 131 23.22 -17.30 -17.81
CA PHE A 131 22.43 -18.35 -17.16
C PHE A 131 21.30 -18.77 -18.09
N ILE A 132 21.32 -20.03 -18.53
CA ILE A 132 20.24 -20.63 -19.31
C ILE A 132 19.53 -21.65 -18.43
N PHE A 133 18.23 -21.43 -18.21
CA PHE A 133 17.40 -22.39 -17.48
C PHE A 133 17.00 -23.52 -18.42
N ASN A 134 17.43 -24.75 -18.14
CA ASN A 134 17.05 -25.92 -18.91
C ASN A 134 15.86 -26.62 -18.24
N GLU A 135 14.67 -26.43 -18.80
CA GLU A 135 13.42 -27.02 -18.28
C GLU A 135 13.42 -28.55 -18.28
N LYS A 136 14.18 -29.20 -19.17
CA LYS A 136 14.24 -30.67 -19.27
C LYS A 136 15.00 -31.31 -18.11
N GLU A 137 16.01 -30.62 -17.59
CA GLU A 137 16.88 -31.14 -16.52
C GLU A 137 16.63 -30.46 -15.17
N ARG A 138 15.75 -29.43 -15.13
CA ARG A 138 15.52 -28.56 -13.96
C ARG A 138 16.82 -28.01 -13.36
N CYS A 139 17.79 -27.72 -14.22
CA CYS A 139 19.11 -27.24 -13.84
C CYS A 139 19.42 -25.92 -14.55
N ILE A 140 20.18 -25.06 -13.86
CA ILE A 140 20.70 -23.82 -14.43
C ILE A 140 22.06 -24.13 -15.03
N ILE A 141 22.20 -23.98 -16.34
CA ILE A 141 23.48 -24.14 -17.04
C ILE A 141 24.17 -22.78 -17.08
N ILE A 142 25.44 -22.73 -16.66
CA ILE A 142 26.24 -21.52 -16.57
C ILE A 142 27.32 -21.56 -17.65
N TYR A 143 27.32 -20.60 -18.57
CA TYR A 143 28.36 -20.45 -19.59
C TYR A 143 29.28 -19.27 -19.26
N TYR A 144 30.59 -19.48 -19.35
CA TYR A 144 31.59 -18.39 -19.32
C TYR A 144 31.69 -17.74 -20.70
N LYS A 145 31.70 -16.40 -20.73
CA LYS A 145 32.03 -15.61 -21.92
C LYS A 145 33.52 -15.25 -21.91
#